data_AF-A0A6P4DXQ0-F1
#
_entry.id   AF-A0A6P4DXQ0-F1
#
_cell.length_a   1.000
_cell.length_b   1.000
_cell.length_c   1.000
_cell.angle_alpha   90.00
_cell.angle_beta   90.00
_cell.angle_gamma   90.00
#
_symmetry.space_group_name_H-M   'P 1'
#
loop_
_entity.id
_entity.type
_entity.pdbx_description
1 polymer ?
#
loop_
_entity_poly.entity_id
_entity_poly.type
_entity_poly.pdbx_seq_one_letter_code
_entity_poly.pdbx_strand_id
1 'polypeptide(L)'
;MRLLMSSSDQDEGEMKRFANWILDVGNGNIGSIVGDESEIKIPDNLLITTTDDPLSLIWYFQSRKILAPTLESVEKVNNFVLTIFLGMKKEYFSYDTTCQANENEDVQQEWFTPEFLNDIKYSGLPNHKLTLKPGVAVMLL
;
A
#
# COMPACT_ATOMS: atom_id res chain seq x y z
N MET A 1 6.09 3.88 -13.19
CA MET A 1 5.15 2.77 -13.44
C MET A 1 4.43 3.07 -14.76
N ARG A 2 4.46 2.16 -15.74
CA ARG A 2 3.71 2.33 -17.01
C ARG A 2 2.36 1.60 -16.87
N LEU A 3 1.25 2.29 -17.12
CA LEU A 3 -0.07 1.69 -17.18
C LEU A 3 -0.19 0.98 -18.54
N LEU A 4 -0.53 -0.31 -18.54
CA LEU A 4 -0.80 -1.07 -19.75
C LEU A 4 -2.24 -0.79 -20.21
N MET A 5 -2.40 -0.43 -21.49
CA MET A 5 -3.71 -0.25 -22.15
C MET A 5 -4.36 -1.61 -22.40
N SER A 6 -5.65 -1.74 -22.06
CA SER A 6 -6.49 -2.84 -22.52
C SER A 6 -7.14 -2.48 -23.86
N SER A 7 -7.46 -3.49 -24.67
CA SER A 7 -7.69 -3.36 -26.11
C SER A 7 -9.18 -3.36 -26.52
N SER A 8 -10.05 -2.66 -25.79
CA SER A 8 -11.48 -2.56 -26.15
C SER A 8 -11.93 -1.09 -26.28
N ASP A 9 -12.81 -0.82 -27.26
CA ASP A 9 -13.28 0.54 -27.56
C ASP A 9 -14.05 1.19 -26.39
N GLN A 10 -14.73 0.38 -25.55
CA GLN A 10 -15.43 0.86 -24.36
C GLN A 10 -14.45 1.31 -23.26
N ASP A 11 -13.31 0.61 -23.14
CA ASP A 11 -12.24 0.95 -22.19
C ASP A 11 -11.54 2.26 -22.60
N GLU A 12 -11.43 2.54 -23.91
CA GLU A 12 -10.79 3.77 -24.40
C GLU A 12 -11.60 5.03 -24.01
N GLY A 13 -12.93 4.98 -24.08
CA GLY A 13 -13.81 6.08 -23.69
C GLY A 13 -13.76 6.40 -22.19
N GLU A 14 -13.76 5.37 -21.34
CA GLU A 14 -13.65 5.52 -19.89
C GLU A 14 -12.25 5.99 -19.48
N MET A 15 -11.20 5.42 -20.07
CA MET A 15 -9.81 5.83 -19.85
C MET A 15 -9.62 7.32 -20.21
N LYS A 16 -10.17 7.77 -21.33
CA LYS A 16 -10.10 9.18 -21.74
C LYS A 16 -10.82 10.11 -20.75
N ARG A 17 -11.98 9.70 -20.24
CA ARG A 17 -12.71 10.46 -19.20
C ARG A 17 -11.90 10.54 -17.92
N PHE A 18 -11.32 9.43 -17.46
CA PHE A 18 -10.48 9.41 -16.27
C PHE A 18 -9.21 10.27 -16.44
N ALA A 19 -8.53 10.16 -17.59
CA ALA A 19 -7.35 10.97 -17.88
C ALA A 19 -7.66 12.46 -17.89
N ASN A 20 -8.77 12.87 -18.52
CA ASN A 20 -9.22 14.26 -18.51
C ASN A 20 -9.53 14.75 -17.10
N TRP A 21 -10.21 13.93 -16.28
CA TRP A 21 -10.49 14.28 -14.88
C TRP A 21 -9.20 14.51 -14.07
N ILE A 22 -8.20 13.63 -14.21
CA ILE A 22 -6.88 13.82 -13.56
C ILE A 22 -6.19 15.10 -14.04
N LEU A 23 -6.27 15.42 -15.34
CA LEU A 23 -5.73 16.66 -15.89
C LEU A 23 -6.43 17.89 -15.32
N ASP A 24 -7.76 17.85 -15.21
CA ASP A 24 -8.53 18.94 -14.64
C ASP A 24 -8.19 19.16 -13.16
N VAL A 25 -7.94 18.09 -12.39
CA VAL A 25 -7.39 18.19 -11.02
C VAL A 25 -6.03 18.88 -11.04
N GLY A 26 -5.10 18.41 -11.88
CA GLY A 26 -3.73 18.94 -11.94
C GLY A 26 -3.65 20.40 -12.41
N ASN A 27 -4.60 20.82 -13.25
CA ASN A 27 -4.72 22.19 -13.74
C ASN A 27 -5.45 23.13 -12.77
N GLY A 28 -6.08 22.61 -11.71
CA GLY A 28 -6.94 23.38 -10.81
C GLY A 28 -8.26 23.83 -11.46
N ASN A 29 -8.69 23.15 -12.54
CA ASN A 29 -9.98 23.41 -13.19
C ASN A 29 -11.15 22.87 -12.37
N ILE A 30 -10.90 21.88 -11.53
CA ILE A 30 -11.89 21.27 -10.64
C ILE A 30 -11.42 21.30 -9.19
N GLY A 31 -12.40 21.46 -8.30
CA GLY A 31 -12.21 21.63 -6.88
C GLY A 31 -12.52 23.04 -6.42
N SER A 32 -12.86 23.18 -5.14
CA SER A 32 -13.12 24.47 -4.49
C SER A 32 -12.10 24.71 -3.39
N ILE A 33 -11.69 25.96 -3.24
CA ILE A 33 -10.84 26.36 -2.11
C ILE A 33 -11.76 26.57 -0.91
N VAL A 34 -11.57 25.73 0.12
CA VAL A 34 -12.26 25.85 1.40
C VAL A 34 -11.19 26.14 2.44
N GLY A 35 -10.97 27.43 2.74
CA GLY A 35 -9.89 27.85 3.63
C GLY A 35 -8.52 27.77 2.97
N ASP A 36 -7.60 27.04 3.59
CA ASP A 36 -6.26 26.72 3.09
C ASP A 36 -6.17 25.38 2.35
N GLU A 37 -7.28 24.64 2.27
CA GLU A 37 -7.36 23.33 1.64
C GLU A 37 -8.14 23.37 0.31
N SER A 38 -7.75 22.49 -0.61
CA SER A 38 -8.46 22.27 -1.87
C SER A 38 -9.32 21.01 -1.76
N GLU A 39 -10.62 21.18 -1.93
CA GLU A 39 -11.58 20.07 -1.90
C GLU A 39 -11.95 19.65 -3.33
N ILE A 40 -11.85 18.36 -3.64
CA ILE A 40 -12.18 17.81 -4.97
C ILE A 40 -13.21 16.69 -4.78
N LYS A 41 -14.28 16.72 -5.59
CA LYS A 41 -15.25 15.63 -5.63
C LYS A 41 -14.72 14.47 -6.47
N ILE A 42 -14.59 13.29 -5.85
CA ILE A 42 -14.26 12.05 -6.54
C ILE A 42 -15.51 11.51 -7.25
N PRO A 43 -15.46 11.19 -8.55
CA PRO A 43 -16.55 10.57 -9.29
C PRO A 43 -17.05 9.25 -8.68
N ASP A 44 -18.37 9.03 -8.64
CA ASP A 44 -18.98 7.87 -7.98
C ASP A 44 -18.55 6.53 -8.59
N ASN A 45 -18.26 6.49 -9.88
CA ASN A 45 -17.75 5.30 -10.57
C ASN A 45 -16.31 4.92 -10.16
N LEU A 46 -15.59 5.83 -9.51
CA LEU A 46 -14.26 5.58 -8.93
C LEU A 46 -14.34 5.25 -7.43
N LEU A 47 -15.50 5.47 -6.80
CA LEU A 47 -15.71 5.14 -5.40
C LEU A 47 -15.99 3.64 -5.26
N ILE A 48 -15.29 3.02 -4.34
CA ILE A 48 -15.64 1.67 -3.86
C ILE A 48 -16.72 1.86 -2.80
N THR A 49 -17.98 1.61 -3.16
CA THR A 49 -19.06 1.56 -2.18
C THR A 49 -18.82 0.34 -1.29
N THR A 50 -18.76 0.54 0.03
CA THR A 50 -18.53 -0.53 1.01
C THR A 50 -19.48 -1.69 0.77
N THR A 51 -18.94 -2.81 0.31
CA THR A 51 -19.62 -4.09 0.25
C THR A 51 -19.53 -4.71 1.63
N ASP A 52 -20.66 -5.11 2.23
CA ASP A 52 -20.69 -5.82 3.52
C ASP A 52 -19.95 -7.19 3.48
N ASP A 53 -19.57 -7.65 2.28
CA ASP A 53 -18.83 -8.88 2.05
C ASP A 53 -17.34 -8.63 1.73
N PRO A 54 -16.41 -8.99 2.64
CA PRO A 54 -14.97 -8.94 2.40
C PRO A 54 -14.49 -9.76 1.19
N LEU A 55 -15.21 -10.81 0.78
CA LEU A 55 -14.80 -11.65 -0.34
C LEU A 55 -14.97 -10.94 -1.69
N SER A 56 -15.99 -10.08 -1.81
CA SER A 56 -16.21 -9.27 -3.01
C SER A 56 -15.04 -8.30 -3.28
N LEU A 57 -14.41 -7.79 -2.22
CA LEU A 57 -13.20 -6.96 -2.30
C LEU A 57 -12.00 -7.75 -2.84
N ILE A 58 -11.85 -9.04 -2.49
CA ILE A 58 -10.77 -9.88 -3.06
C ILE A 58 -10.92 -9.96 -4.58
N TRP A 59 -12.11 -10.28 -5.07
CA TRP A 59 -12.38 -10.41 -6.50
C TRP A 59 -12.13 -9.09 -7.22
N TYR A 60 -12.52 -7.97 -6.61
CA TYR A 60 -12.28 -6.65 -7.15
C TYR A 60 -10.78 -6.30 -7.26
N PHE A 61 -9.97 -6.71 -6.27
CA PHE A 61 -8.53 -6.44 -6.26
C PHE A 61 -7.69 -7.45 -7.04
N GLN A 62 -8.22 -8.64 -7.36
CA GLN A 62 -7.45 -9.72 -8.00
C GLN A 62 -6.80 -9.28 -9.32
N SER A 63 -7.44 -8.41 -10.08
CA SER A 63 -6.94 -7.89 -11.36
C SER A 63 -6.49 -6.42 -11.31
N ARG A 64 -6.40 -5.81 -10.11
CA ARG A 64 -6.15 -4.38 -9.94
C ARG A 64 -4.94 -4.13 -9.04
N LYS A 65 -4.12 -3.14 -9.41
CA LYS A 65 -3.05 -2.65 -8.54
C LYS A 65 -3.58 -1.48 -7.72
N ILE A 66 -3.36 -1.50 -6.41
CA ILE A 66 -3.66 -0.38 -5.53
C ILE A 66 -2.40 0.47 -5.40
N LEU A 67 -2.55 1.77 -5.68
CA LEU A 67 -1.51 2.76 -5.49
C LEU A 67 -1.93 3.68 -4.35
N ALA A 68 -1.01 3.97 -3.45
CA ALA A 68 -1.22 4.92 -2.36
C ALA A 68 -0.06 5.92 -2.30
N PRO A 69 -0.32 7.17 -1.87
CA PRO A 69 0.67 8.24 -1.93
C PRO A 69 1.80 8.09 -0.90
N THR A 70 1.52 7.43 0.23
CA THR A 70 2.49 7.25 1.33
C THR A 70 2.69 5.78 1.67
N LEU A 71 3.88 5.46 2.20
CA LEU A 71 4.20 4.10 2.66
C LEU A 71 3.25 3.65 3.78
N GLU A 72 2.88 4.55 4.70
CA GLU A 72 1.92 4.27 5.76
C GLU A 72 0.55 3.84 5.19
N SER A 73 0.06 4.52 4.15
CA SER A 73 -1.19 4.17 3.48
C SER A 73 -1.08 2.80 2.79
N VAL A 74 0.04 2.51 2.13
CA VAL A 74 0.32 1.20 1.53
C VAL A 74 0.30 0.11 2.59
N GLU A 75 0.93 0.34 3.75
CA GLU A 75 0.97 -0.63 4.84
C GLU A 75 -0.42 -0.88 5.43
N LYS A 76 -1.23 0.16 5.64
CA LYS A 76 -2.62 0.01 6.10
C LYS A 76 -3.44 -0.86 5.15
N VAL A 77 -3.34 -0.61 3.84
CA VAL A 77 -4.03 -1.40 2.81
C VAL A 77 -3.52 -2.84 2.80
N ASN A 78 -2.20 -3.06 2.81
CA ASN A 78 -1.63 -4.41 2.80
C ASN A 78 -2.05 -5.22 4.04
N ASN A 79 -2.05 -4.59 5.22
CA ASN A 79 -2.50 -5.21 6.46
C ASN A 79 -4.00 -5.53 6.42
N PHE A 80 -4.83 -4.63 5.86
CA PHE A 80 -6.25 -4.89 5.65
C PHE A 80 -6.46 -6.06 4.69
N VAL A 81 -5.79 -6.09 3.54
CA VAL A 81 -5.89 -7.20 2.58
C VAL A 81 -5.50 -8.53 3.24
N LEU A 82 -4.46 -8.54 4.08
CA LEU A 82 -4.08 -9.72 4.86
C LEU A 82 -5.18 -10.21 5.81
N THR A 83 -6.06 -9.36 6.35
CA THR A 83 -7.17 -9.82 7.20
C THR A 83 -8.23 -10.58 6.40
N ILE A 84 -8.40 -10.25 5.12
CA ILE A 84 -9.39 -10.85 4.23
C ILE A 84 -9.01 -12.31 3.86
N PHE A 85 -7.72 -12.59 3.66
CA PHE A 85 -7.28 -13.95 3.33
C PHE A 85 -7.46 -14.92 4.51
N LEU A 86 -8.06 -16.07 4.22
CA LEU A 86 -8.19 -17.19 5.15
C LEU A 86 -6.84 -17.86 5.39
N GLY A 87 -6.64 -18.35 6.62
CA GLY A 87 -5.43 -19.08 7.00
C GLY A 87 -4.63 -18.39 8.10
N MET A 88 -3.68 -19.14 8.67
CA MET A 88 -2.84 -18.66 9.75
C MET A 88 -1.81 -17.65 9.24
N LYS A 89 -1.69 -16.52 9.94
CA LYS A 89 -0.60 -15.57 9.70
C LYS A 89 0.72 -16.18 10.16
N LYS A 90 1.78 -15.93 9.40
CA LYS A 90 3.16 -16.26 9.77
C LYS A 90 4.00 -15.00 9.71
N GLU A 91 4.74 -14.75 10.78
CA GLU A 91 5.66 -13.62 10.90
C GLU A 91 7.08 -14.10 10.60
N TYR A 92 7.83 -13.29 9.85
CA TYR A 92 9.23 -13.50 9.50
C TYR A 92 10.01 -12.26 9.93
N PHE A 93 11.12 -12.48 10.61
CA PHE A 93 12.00 -11.43 11.12
C PHE A 93 13.31 -11.47 10.34
N SER A 94 13.90 -10.30 10.10
CA SER A 94 15.16 -10.18 9.36
C SER A 94 16.37 -10.28 10.27
N TYR A 95 16.21 -9.93 11.54
CA TYR A 95 17.28 -9.93 12.53
C TYR A 95 16.90 -10.77 13.75
N ASP A 96 17.70 -11.80 14.01
CA ASP A 96 17.58 -12.63 15.20
C ASP A 96 18.66 -12.32 16.26
N THR A 97 19.76 -11.65 15.87
CA THR A 97 20.91 -11.44 16.77
C THR A 97 21.73 -10.22 16.36
N THR A 98 22.27 -9.49 17.34
CA THR A 98 23.23 -8.39 17.12
C THR A 98 24.67 -8.88 17.11
N CYS A 99 25.52 -8.26 16.29
CA CYS A 99 26.93 -8.65 16.17
C CYS A 99 27.73 -8.14 17.38
N GLN A 100 28.32 -9.07 18.15
CA GLN A 100 29.16 -8.79 19.32
C GLN A 100 30.63 -8.54 18.92
N ALA A 101 30.90 -7.51 18.12
CA ALA A 101 32.26 -7.26 17.62
C ALA A 101 33.04 -6.17 18.39
N ASN A 102 32.40 -5.42 19.30
CA ASN A 102 32.96 -4.20 19.85
C ASN A 102 32.99 -4.19 21.39
N GLU A 103 34.04 -3.64 21.98
CA GLU A 103 34.34 -3.59 23.42
C GLU A 103 33.32 -2.79 24.29
N ASN A 104 32.28 -2.20 23.67
CA ASN A 104 31.20 -1.48 24.35
C ASN A 104 29.86 -2.25 24.24
N GLU A 105 29.88 -3.52 24.63
CA GLU A 105 28.75 -4.46 24.47
C GLU A 105 27.49 -4.02 25.22
N ASP A 106 27.62 -3.49 26.44
CA ASP A 106 26.47 -3.11 27.27
C ASP A 106 25.63 -1.99 26.65
N VAL A 107 26.27 -0.95 26.10
CA VAL A 107 25.56 0.20 25.51
C VAL A 107 24.91 -0.17 24.17
N GLN A 108 25.53 -1.06 23.39
CA GLN A 108 24.98 -1.48 22.10
C GLN A 108 23.81 -2.46 22.25
N GLN A 109 23.84 -3.36 23.25
CA GLN A 109 22.73 -4.28 23.50
C GLN A 109 21.49 -3.57 24.08
N GLU A 110 21.69 -2.49 24.84
CA GLU A 110 20.58 -1.73 25.42
C GLU A 110 19.84 -0.86 24.39
N TRP A 111 20.53 -0.39 23.34
CA TRP A 111 19.94 0.48 22.31
C TRP A 111 19.51 -0.26 21.03
N PHE A 112 20.16 -1.36 20.68
CA PHE A 112 19.89 -2.11 19.45
C PHE A 112 19.30 -3.49 19.75
N THR A 113 18.12 -3.52 20.36
CA THR A 113 17.45 -4.80 20.60
C THR A 113 16.94 -5.40 19.28
N PRO A 114 16.79 -6.74 19.17
CA PRO A 114 16.19 -7.37 18.01
C PRO A 114 14.78 -6.81 17.70
N GLU A 115 14.01 -6.44 18.71
CA GLU A 115 12.69 -5.80 18.54
C GLU A 115 12.82 -4.46 17.82
N PHE A 116 13.74 -3.60 18.29
CA PHE A 116 14.00 -2.31 17.66
C PHE A 116 14.44 -2.48 16.21
N LEU A 117 15.38 -3.39 15.93
CA LEU A 117 15.89 -3.63 14.59
C LEU A 117 14.82 -4.16 13.64
N ASN A 118 13.92 -5.02 14.13
CA ASN A 118 12.83 -5.56 13.33
C ASN A 118 11.69 -4.56 13.09
N ASP A 119 11.61 -3.49 13.89
CA ASP A 119 10.64 -2.40 13.74
C ASP A 119 11.12 -1.26 12.81
N ILE A 120 12.39 -1.28 12.38
CA ILE A 120 12.94 -0.29 11.45
C ILE A 120 12.21 -0.37 10.09
N LYS A 121 11.82 0.79 9.57
CA LYS A 121 11.15 0.96 8.27
C LYS A 121 11.89 1.97 7.40
N TYR A 122 12.24 1.59 6.18
CA TYR A 122 12.87 2.46 5.19
C TYR A 122 12.10 2.45 3.87
N SER A 123 11.92 3.63 3.28
CA SER A 123 11.32 3.75 1.95
C SER A 123 12.21 3.07 0.90
N GLY A 124 11.63 2.22 0.07
CA GLY A 124 12.34 1.52 -1.00
C GLY A 124 13.03 0.21 -0.58
N LEU A 125 12.94 -0.20 0.70
CA LEU A 125 13.43 -1.49 1.17
C LEU A 125 12.28 -2.34 1.77
N PRO A 126 12.39 -3.68 1.76
CA PRO A 126 11.47 -4.53 2.50
C PRO A 126 11.51 -4.22 4.00
N ASN A 127 10.37 -4.31 4.66
CA ASN A 127 10.30 -4.20 6.13
C ASN A 127 11.04 -5.36 6.79
N HIS A 128 11.70 -5.08 7.92
CA HIS A 128 12.44 -6.11 8.66
C HIS A 128 11.53 -7.15 9.34
N LYS A 129 10.26 -6.80 9.55
CA LYS A 129 9.18 -7.71 9.92
C LYS A 129 8.21 -7.89 8.76
N LEU A 130 8.03 -9.14 8.32
CA LEU A 130 7.09 -9.50 7.26
C LEU A 130 6.00 -10.43 7.79
N THR A 131 4.73 -10.06 7.59
CA THR A 131 3.58 -10.90 7.96
C THR A 131 2.90 -11.42 6.70
N LEU A 132 2.79 -12.74 6.55
CA LEU A 132 2.21 -13.40 5.37
C LEU A 132 1.10 -14.38 5.72
N LYS A 133 0.21 -14.62 4.76
CA LYS A 133 -0.80 -15.68 4.78
C LYS A 133 -0.81 -16.45 3.45
N PRO A 134 -1.31 -17.70 3.42
CA PRO A 134 -1.51 -18.43 2.17
C PRO A 134 -2.39 -17.64 1.19
N GLY A 135 -1.98 -17.62 -0.09
CA GLY A 135 -2.75 -16.97 -1.17
C GLY A 135 -2.47 -15.48 -1.40
N VAL A 136 -1.70 -14.83 -0.53
CA VAL A 136 -1.36 -13.41 -0.67
C VAL A 136 -0.29 -13.22 -1.75
N ALA A 137 -0.44 -12.19 -2.58
CA ALA A 137 0.56 -11.80 -3.57
C ALA A 137 1.78 -11.15 -2.90
N VAL A 138 2.97 -11.57 -3.31
CA VAL A 138 4.25 -10.99 -2.86
C VAL A 138 4.99 -10.38 -4.05
N MET A 139 5.66 -9.25 -3.81
CA MET A 139 6.56 -8.64 -4.78
C MET A 139 8.00 -8.97 -4.38
N LEU A 140 8.77 -9.51 -5.31
CA LEU A 140 10.21 -9.64 -5.15
C LEU A 140 10.84 -8.27 -5.48
N LEU A 141 11.66 -7.75 -4.56
CA LEU A 141 12.37 -6.48 -4.70
C LEU A 141 13.84 -6.72 -5.05
#